data_AF-A0A8T3NNJ1-F1
#
_entry.id   AF-A0A8T3NNJ1-F1
#
_cell.length_a   1.000
_cell.length_b   1.000
_cell.length_c   1.000
_cell.angle_alpha   90.00
_cell.angle_beta   90.00
_cell.angle_gamma   90.00
#
_symmetry.space_group_name_H-M   'P 1'
#
loop_
_entity.id
_entity.type
_entity.pdbx_description
1 polymer ?
#
loop_
_entity_poly.entity_id
_entity_poly.type
_entity_poly.pdbx_seq_one_letter_code
_entity_poly.pdbx_strand_id
1 'polypeptide(L)' 'GDQLVGKVDAAADRKASVLRIKAIHEDVEFTRPMTTAVQAELEDLASWLGLAAVELSQLPADR' A
#
# COMPACT_ATOMS: atom_id res chain seq x y z
N GLY A 1 15.42 -4.05 13.47
CA GLY A 1 14.60 -3.08 14.20
C GLY A 1 13.85 -2.30 13.16
N ASP A 2 12.59 -2.00 13.41
CA ASP A 2 11.70 -1.48 12.37
C ASP A 2 11.72 0.04 12.36
N GLN A 3 11.56 0.63 11.18
CA GLN A 3 11.58 2.08 10.99
C GLN A 3 10.27 2.54 10.36
N LEU A 4 9.65 3.57 10.95
CA LEU A 4 8.56 4.28 10.29
C LEU A 4 9.14 5.17 9.20
N VAL A 5 8.76 4.92 7.96
CA VAL A 5 9.33 5.57 6.77
C VAL A 5 8.32 6.36 5.94
N GLY A 6 7.04 6.29 6.31
CA GLY A 6 5.96 6.92 5.57
C GLY A 6 4.58 6.51 6.06
N LYS A 7 3.57 6.96 5.32
CA LYS A 7 2.15 6.68 5.58
C LYS A 7 1.47 6.21 4.31
N VAL A 8 0.48 5.35 4.46
CA VAL A 8 -0.29 4.81 3.34
C VAL A 8 -1.76 5.11 3.54
N ASP A 9 -2.37 5.75 2.55
CA ASP A 9 -3.82 5.93 2.49
C ASP A 9 -4.40 4.73 1.75
N ALA A 10 -4.93 3.76 2.50
CA ALA A 10 -5.49 2.53 1.94
C ALA A 10 -6.96 2.35 2.29
N ALA A 11 -7.70 1.63 1.44
CA ALA A 11 -9.06 1.20 1.69
C ALA A 11 -9.22 -0.29 1.35
N ALA A 12 -9.81 -1.05 2.28
CA ALA A 12 -10.17 -2.44 2.05
C ALA A 12 -11.46 -2.53 1.20
N ASP A 13 -11.34 -2.89 -0.07
CA ASP A 13 -12.48 -3.20 -0.93
C ASP A 13 -12.79 -4.70 -0.83
N ARG A 14 -13.66 -5.05 0.11
CA ARG A 14 -14.07 -6.44 0.35
C ARG A 14 -14.91 -7.02 -0.80
N LYS A 15 -15.55 -6.19 -1.61
CA LYS A 15 -16.34 -6.66 -2.74
C LYS A 15 -15.43 -7.12 -3.88
N ALA A 16 -14.34 -6.40 -4.12
CA ALA A 16 -13.32 -6.77 -5.10
C ALA A 16 -12.20 -7.67 -4.51
N SER A 17 -12.17 -7.87 -3.18
CA SER A 17 -11.12 -8.60 -2.47
C SER A 17 -9.73 -7.98 -2.62
N VAL A 18 -9.64 -6.65 -2.55
CA VAL A 18 -8.37 -5.92 -2.75
C VAL A 18 -8.14 -4.83 -1.69
N LEU A 19 -6.88 -4.61 -1.33
CA LEU A 19 -6.43 -3.45 -0.58
C LEU A 19 -6.07 -2.34 -1.58
N ARG A 20 -6.92 -1.31 -1.69
CA ARG A 20 -6.72 -0.18 -2.61
C ARG A 20 -5.84 0.88 -1.96
N ILE A 21 -4.67 1.12 -2.52
CA ILE A 21 -3.72 2.15 -2.10
C ILE A 21 -4.00 3.42 -2.90
N LYS A 22 -4.49 4.46 -2.22
CA LYS A 22 -4.76 5.78 -2.80
C LYS A 22 -3.51 6.63 -2.90
N ALA A 23 -2.67 6.60 -1.86
CA ALA A 23 -1.43 7.34 -1.81
C ALA A 23 -0.44 6.64 -0.89
N ILE A 24 0.84 6.80 -1.21
CA ILE A 24 1.96 6.49 -0.33
C ILE A 24 2.68 7.83 -0.10
N HIS A 25 2.71 8.26 1.15
CA HIS A 25 3.44 9.46 1.58
C HIS A 25 4.77 9.00 2.14
N GLU A 26 5.84 9.30 1.43
CA GLU A 26 7.20 9.00 1.85
C GLU A 26 7.68 10.08 2.85
N ASP A 27 7.94 9.69 4.10
CA ASP A 27 8.54 10.60 5.08
C ASP A 27 10.06 10.75 4.85
N VAL A 28 10.65 9.81 4.11
CA VAL A 28 12.02 9.85 3.57
C VAL A 28 12.02 9.22 2.18
N GLU A 29 12.91 9.63 1.28
CA GLU A 29 13.00 9.04 -0.06
C GLU A 29 13.18 7.52 -0.01
N PHE A 30 12.31 6.80 -0.72
CA PHE A 30 12.38 5.36 -0.78
C PHE A 30 13.56 4.92 -1.66
N THR A 31 14.47 4.18 -1.03
CA THR A 31 15.44 3.37 -1.77
C THR A 31 14.74 2.15 -2.36
N ARG A 32 15.31 1.55 -3.42
CA ARG A 32 14.75 0.33 -4.03
C ARG A 32 14.49 -0.80 -3.02
N PRO A 33 15.42 -1.14 -2.09
CA PRO A 33 15.14 -2.15 -1.08
C PRO A 33 13.96 -1.79 -0.18
N MET A 34 13.82 -0.49 0.13
CA MET A 34 12.73 0.01 0.97
C MET A 34 11.39 -0.06 0.24
N THR A 35 11.33 0.26 -1.04
CA THR A 35 10.13 0.05 -1.86
C THR A 35 9.70 -1.42 -1.86
N THR A 36 10.64 -2.35 -2.00
CA THR A 36 10.34 -3.79 -1.94
C THR A 36 9.84 -4.21 -0.56
N ALA A 37 10.44 -3.71 0.52
CA ALA A 37 9.98 -4.00 1.87
C ALA A 37 8.55 -3.46 2.11
N VAL A 38 8.28 -2.20 1.74
CA VAL A 38 6.94 -1.62 1.86
C VAL A 38 5.91 -2.40 1.04
N GLN A 39 6.27 -2.86 -0.17
CA GLN A 39 5.37 -3.70 -0.98
C GLN A 39 5.04 -5.02 -0.26
N ALA A 40 6.01 -5.69 0.35
CA ALA A 40 5.77 -6.91 1.12
C ALA A 40 4.87 -6.66 2.35
N GLU A 41 5.11 -5.58 3.09
CA GLU A 41 4.26 -5.19 4.23
C GLU A 41 2.81 -4.91 3.82
N LEU A 42 2.59 -4.33 2.63
CA LEU A 42 1.24 -4.11 2.10
C LEU A 42 0.54 -5.42 1.73
N GLU A 43 1.28 -6.38 1.17
CA GLU A 43 0.78 -7.73 0.85
C GLU A 43 0.44 -8.51 2.12
N ASP A 44 1.29 -8.42 3.14
CA ASP A 44 1.05 -9.03 4.45
C ASP A 44 -0.18 -8.42 5.13
N LEU A 45 -0.35 -7.10 5.06
CA LEU A 45 -1.55 -6.43 5.54
C LEU A 45 -2.81 -6.89 4.78
N ALA A 46 -2.75 -7.02 3.46
CA ALA A 46 -3.86 -7.52 2.66
C ALA A 46 -4.24 -8.96 3.05
N SER A 47 -3.25 -9.83 3.21
CA SER A 47 -3.42 -11.21 3.66
C SER A 47 -4.06 -11.28 5.04
N TRP A 48 -3.57 -10.49 6.01
CA TRP A 48 -4.14 -10.40 7.35
C TRP A 48 -5.61 -9.94 7.35
N LEU A 49 -5.98 -9.04 6.43
CA LEU A 49 -7.35 -8.58 6.23
C LEU A 49 -8.24 -9.56 5.45
N GLY A 50 -7.70 -10.66 4.94
CA GLY A 50 -8.40 -11.63 4.11
C GLY A 50 -8.68 -11.13 2.68
N LEU A 51 -7.85 -10.23 2.17
CA LEU A 51 -7.92 -9.69 0.82
C LEU A 51 -6.91 -10.42 -0.08
N ALA A 52 -7.24 -10.58 -1.36
CA ALA A 52 -6.44 -11.39 -2.28
C ALA A 52 -5.31 -10.62 -2.97
N ALA A 53 -5.37 -9.28 -3.03
CA ALA A 53 -4.36 -8.48 -3.70
C ALA A 53 -4.25 -7.05 -3.14
N VAL A 54 -3.17 -6.37 -3.51
CA VAL A 54 -2.92 -4.95 -3.29
C VAL A 54 -2.98 -4.24 -4.64
N GLU A 55 -3.72 -3.14 -4.73
CA GLU A 55 -3.85 -2.34 -5.94
C GLU A 55 -3.50 -0.88 -5.66
N LEU A 56 -2.55 -0.31 -6.39
CA LEU A 56 -2.39 1.15 -6.45
C LEU A 56 -3.56 1.70 -7.26
N SER A 57 -4.49 2.38 -6.60
CA SER A 57 -5.54 3.09 -7.33
C SER A 57 -4.90 4.26 -8.04
N GLN A 58 -4.78 4.15 -9.36
CA GLN A 58 -4.67 5.34 -10.20
C GLN A 58 -5.99 6.08 -10.01
N LEU A 59 -6.03 7.06 -9.10
CA LEU A 59 -7.04 8.09 -9.21
C LEU A 59 -6.95 8.59 -10.65
N PRO A 60 -8.04 8.59 -11.46
CA PRO A 60 -8.00 9.38 -12.67
C PRO A 60 -7.56 10.77 -12.22
N ALA A 61 -6.45 11.26 -12.80
CA ALA A 61 -6.14 12.68 -12.72
C ALA A 61 -7.45 13.38 -13.08
N ASP A 62 -7.97 14.08 -12.09
CA ASP A 62 -9.10 14.97 -12.14
C ASP A 62 -9.60 15.28 -13.57
N ARG A 63 -10.88 14.97 -13.80
CA ARG A 63 -11.66 15.57 -14.87
C ARG A 63 -12.60 16.60 -14.27
#